data_AF-A0A6A4T8P7-F1
#
_entry.id   AF-A0A6A4T8P7-F1
#
_cell.length_a   1.000
_cell.length_b   1.000
_cell.length_c   1.000
_cell.angle_alpha   90.00
_cell.angle_beta   90.00
_cell.angle_gamma   90.00
#
_symmetry.space_group_name_H-M   'P 1'
#
loop_
_entity.id
_entity.type
_entity.pdbx_description
1 polymer ?
#
loop_
_entity_poly.entity_id
_entity_poly.type
_entity_poly.pdbx_seq_one_letter_code
_entity_poly.pdbx_strand_id
1 'polypeptide(L)'
;MAEVEETLKRIEAYKGVIGTIVVNAEGIPIRTTLDNSTTVQYARLLRQLAMIARSTVRDIDPQNDLTFLRIRSKKHEIMVTPGER
;
A
#
# COMPACT_ATOMS: atom_id res chain seq x y z
N MET A 1 -10.78 -14.59 1.97
CA MET A 1 -9.33 -14.87 2.08
C MET A 1 -8.74 -15.40 0.77
N ALA A 2 -9.35 -16.41 0.13
CA ALA A 2 -8.86 -16.96 -1.15
C ALA A 2 -8.71 -15.91 -2.28
N GLU A 3 -9.67 -14.99 -2.41
CA GLU A 3 -9.64 -13.94 -3.44
C GLU A 3 -8.48 -12.93 -3.28
N VAL A 4 -8.16 -12.55 -2.05
CA VAL A 4 -7.04 -11.65 -1.75
C VAL A 4 -5.71 -12.32 -2.11
N GLU A 5 -5.60 -13.61 -1.80
CA GLU A 5 -4.40 -14.38 -2.08
C GLU A 5 -4.18 -14.62 -3.58
N GLU A 6 -5.25 -14.89 -4.32
CA GLU A 6 -5.19 -14.99 -5.79
C GLU A 6 -4.82 -13.66 -6.42
N THR A 7 -5.37 -12.55 -5.92
CA THR A 7 -5.03 -11.20 -6.39
C THR A 7 -3.57 -10.85 -6.11
N LEU A 8 -3.06 -11.18 -4.92
CA LEU A 8 -1.65 -11.01 -4.60
C LEU A 8 -0.74 -11.84 -5.51
N LYS A 9 -1.08 -13.11 -5.77
CA LYS A 9 -0.33 -13.96 -6.71
C LYS A 9 -0.31 -13.39 -8.13
N ARG A 10 -1.45 -12.84 -8.59
CA ARG A 10 -1.52 -12.16 -9.90
C ARG A 10 -0.60 -10.96 -9.95
N ILE A 11 -0.55 -10.14 -8.90
CA ILE A 11 0.34 -8.97 -8.81
C ILE A 11 1.80 -9.42 -8.80
N GLU A 12 2.16 -10.42 -7.99
CA GLU A 12 3.52 -10.95 -7.90
C GLU A 12 4.01 -11.56 -9.24
N ALA A 13 3.10 -12.08 -10.05
CA ALA A 13 3.42 -12.64 -11.38
C ALA A 13 3.74 -11.57 -12.45
N TYR A 14 3.42 -10.30 -12.23
CA TYR A 14 3.71 -9.25 -13.21
C TYR A 14 5.21 -8.92 -13.25
N LYS A 15 5.78 -8.95 -14.46
CA LYS A 15 7.17 -8.58 -14.71
C LYS A 15 7.38 -7.09 -14.37
N GLY A 16 8.15 -6.83 -13.31
CA GLY A 16 8.43 -5.48 -12.82
C GLY A 16 8.01 -5.25 -11.37
N VAL A 17 7.22 -6.14 -10.79
CA VAL A 17 6.93 -6.12 -9.35
C VAL A 17 8.16 -6.59 -8.58
N ILE A 18 8.72 -5.70 -7.77
CA ILE A 18 9.91 -5.98 -6.95
C ILE A 18 9.51 -6.70 -5.66
N GLY A 19 8.36 -6.33 -5.09
CA GLY A 19 7.84 -6.96 -3.89
C GLY A 19 6.45 -6.45 -3.52
N THR A 20 5.80 -7.19 -2.65
CA THR A 20 4.46 -6.93 -2.12
C THR A 20 4.53 -6.80 -0.61
N ILE A 21 3.70 -5.92 -0.04
CA ILE A 21 3.58 -5.74 1.40
C ILE A 21 2.08 -5.63 1.72
N VAL A 22 1.61 -6.48 2.62
CA VAL A 22 0.27 -6.41 3.21
C VAL A 22 0.42 -5.97 4.65
N VAL A 23 -0.25 -4.88 5.03
CA VAL A 23 -0.20 -4.32 6.39
C VAL A 23 -1.58 -4.38 7.04
N ASN A 24 -1.63 -4.65 8.35
CA ASN A 24 -2.86 -4.55 9.14
C ASN A 24 -3.23 -3.08 9.37
N ALA A 25 -4.36 -2.79 10.05
CA ALA A 25 -4.82 -1.43 10.38
C ALA A 25 -3.92 -0.66 11.38
N GLU A 26 -2.91 -1.29 11.97
CA GLU A 26 -1.94 -0.67 12.90
C GLU A 26 -0.60 -0.34 12.21
N GLY A 27 -0.41 -0.81 10.97
CA GLY A 27 0.83 -0.63 10.21
C GLY A 27 1.84 -1.74 10.44
N ILE A 28 1.41 -2.86 11.02
CA ILE A 28 2.20 -4.07 11.20
C ILE A 28 2.09 -4.91 9.92
N PRO A 29 3.21 -5.30 9.30
CA PRO A 29 3.18 -6.17 8.13
C PRO A 29 2.68 -7.57 8.48
N ILE A 30 1.64 -8.02 7.77
CA ILE A 30 1.05 -9.36 7.87
C ILE A 30 1.78 -10.32 6.90
N ARG A 31 2.11 -9.82 5.71
CA ARG A 31 2.76 -10.60 4.65
C ARG A 31 3.66 -9.69 3.83
N THR A 32 4.82 -10.19 3.45
CA THR A 32 5.72 -9.50 2.53
C THR A 32 6.58 -10.48 1.75
N THR A 33 7.03 -10.06 0.57
CA THR A 33 8.08 -10.74 -0.20
C THR A 33 9.44 -10.04 -0.09
N LEU A 34 9.53 -8.96 0.70
CA LEU A 34 10.74 -8.19 0.97
C LEU A 34 11.36 -8.60 2.31
N ASP A 35 12.56 -8.09 2.60
CA ASP A 35 13.17 -8.29 3.90
C ASP A 35 12.39 -7.56 5.01
N ASN A 36 12.40 -8.14 6.22
CA ASN A 36 11.62 -7.62 7.34
C ASN A 36 12.00 -6.18 7.72
N SER A 37 13.30 -5.82 7.62
CA SER A 37 13.77 -4.50 8.04
C SER A 37 13.22 -3.39 7.15
N THR A 38 13.30 -3.59 5.82
CA THR A 38 12.75 -2.72 4.80
C THR A 38 11.23 -2.67 4.93
N THR A 39 10.58 -3.81 5.09
CA THR A 39 9.13 -3.92 5.17
C THR A 39 8.54 -3.09 6.31
N VAL A 40 9.11 -3.19 7.51
CA VAL A 40 8.64 -2.42 8.69
C VAL A 40 8.80 -0.92 8.45
N GLN A 41 9.92 -0.50 7.87
CA GLN A 41 10.16 0.90 7.55
C GLN A 41 9.14 1.44 6.52
N TYR A 42 8.93 0.70 5.42
CA TYR A 42 7.97 1.08 4.39
C TYR A 42 6.53 1.08 4.92
N ALA A 43 6.13 0.06 5.70
CA ALA A 43 4.80 -0.03 6.29
C ALA A 43 4.46 1.21 7.13
N ARG A 44 5.39 1.64 7.99
CA ARG A 44 5.22 2.82 8.84
C ARG A 44 5.14 4.12 8.02
N LEU A 45 6.08 4.33 7.10
CA LEU A 45 6.16 5.57 6.32
C LEU A 45 4.96 5.71 5.35
N LEU A 46 4.63 4.64 4.62
CA LEU A 46 3.52 4.64 3.66
C LEU A 46 2.19 4.78 4.36
N ARG A 47 2.03 4.21 5.57
CA ARG A 47 0.82 4.43 6.36
C ARG A 47 0.64 5.90 6.68
N GLN A 48 1.66 6.54 7.24
CA GLN A 48 1.58 7.95 7.63
C GLN A 48 1.25 8.82 6.42
N LEU A 49 1.89 8.55 5.28
CA LEU A 49 1.64 9.26 4.03
C LEU A 49 0.20 9.04 3.53
N ALA A 50 -0.31 7.81 3.56
CA ALA A 50 -1.68 7.50 3.13
C ALA A 50 -2.73 8.20 4.01
N MET A 51 -2.49 8.36 5.32
CA MET A 51 -3.39 9.10 6.19
C MET A 51 -3.42 10.60 5.86
N ILE A 52 -2.25 11.20 5.62
CA ILE A 52 -2.16 12.61 5.22
C ILE A 52 -2.83 12.82 3.86
N ALA A 53 -2.57 11.94 2.89
CA ALA A 53 -3.20 11.99 1.57
C ALA A 53 -4.72 11.87 1.67
N ARG A 54 -5.24 10.94 2.50
CA ARG A 54 -6.68 10.80 2.73
C ARG A 54 -7.29 12.06 3.36
N SER A 55 -6.64 12.63 4.37
CA SER A 55 -7.11 13.90 4.98
C SER A 55 -7.18 15.00 3.93
N THR A 56 -6.12 15.16 3.14
CA THR A 56 -6.04 16.21 2.10
C THR A 56 -7.13 16.04 1.05
N VAL A 57 -7.44 14.81 0.62
CA VAL A 57 -8.55 14.55 -0.32
C VAL A 57 -9.89 14.96 0.29
N ARG A 58 -10.12 14.61 1.57
CA ARG A 58 -11.36 14.97 2.29
C ARG A 58 -11.49 16.46 2.59
N ASP A 59 -10.36 17.15 2.76
CA ASP A 59 -10.33 18.61 2.95
C ASP A 59 -10.72 19.36 1.66
N ILE A 60 -10.46 18.76 0.48
CA ILE A 60 -10.89 19.30 -0.82
C ILE A 60 -12.36 18.98 -1.09
N ASP A 61 -12.76 17.73 -0.92
CA ASP A 61 -14.15 17.28 -1.04
C ASP A 61 -14.45 16.20 0.01
N PRO A 62 -15.31 16.48 1.01
CA PRO A 62 -15.61 15.53 2.07
C PRO A 62 -16.39 14.28 1.58
N GLN A 63 -16.94 14.30 0.36
CA GLN A 63 -17.59 13.14 -0.24
C GLN A 63 -16.59 12.18 -0.91
N ASN A 64 -15.34 12.60 -1.10
CA ASN A 64 -14.31 11.79 -1.75
C ASN A 64 -13.48 11.04 -0.71
N ASP A 65 -13.17 9.78 -1.01
CA ASP A 65 -12.27 8.96 -0.22
C ASP A 65 -11.09 8.50 -1.08
N LEU A 66 -9.91 8.42 -0.45
CA LEU A 66 -8.71 7.94 -1.13
C LEU A 66 -8.84 6.44 -1.39
N THR A 67 -8.97 6.05 -2.66
CA THR A 67 -9.05 4.65 -3.08
C THR A 67 -7.70 4.06 -3.49
N PHE A 68 -6.84 4.90 -4.08
CA PHE A 68 -5.58 4.45 -4.62
C PHE A 68 -4.53 5.57 -4.60
N LEU A 69 -3.31 5.25 -4.18
CA LEU A 69 -2.18 6.16 -4.13
C LEU A 69 -0.99 5.56 -4.90
N ARG A 70 -0.59 6.22 -5.98
CA ARG A 70 0.56 5.83 -6.81
C ARG A 70 1.68 6.84 -6.66
N ILE A 71 2.83 6.40 -6.17
CA ILE A 71 4.02 7.22 -5.97
C ILE A 71 5.11 6.71 -6.91
N ARG A 72 5.48 7.54 -7.89
CA ARG A 72 6.54 7.22 -8.85
C ARG A 72 7.81 7.98 -8.50
N SER A 73 8.89 7.26 -8.27
CA SER A 73 10.24 7.82 -8.14
C SER A 73 11.07 7.45 -9.38
N LYS A 74 12.32 7.96 -9.45
CA LYS A 74 13.24 7.62 -10.55
C LYS A 74 13.64 6.13 -10.57
N LYS A 75 13.67 5.48 -9.40
CA LYS A 75 14.13 4.08 -9.25
C LYS A 75 12.97 3.09 -9.07
N HIS A 76 11.93 3.50 -8.35
CA HIS A 76 10.86 2.61 -7.93
C HIS A 76 9.49 3.27 -8.08
N GLU A 77 8.47 2.44 -8.27
CA GLU A 77 7.07 2.81 -8.21
C GLU A 77 6.40 2.08 -7.05
N ILE A 78 5.66 2.83 -6.24
CA ILE A 78 4.96 2.31 -5.07
C ILE A 78 3.46 2.55 -5.28
N MET A 79 2.69 1.48 -5.22
CA MET A 79 1.25 1.47 -5.35
C MET A 79 0.66 1.10 -3.99
N VAL A 80 -0.12 2.00 -3.42
CA VAL A 80 -0.74 1.85 -2.10
C VAL A 80 -2.25 1.91 -2.25
N THR A 81 -2.90 0.84 -1.84
CA THR A 81 -4.37 0.79 -1.73
C THR A 81 -4.72 0.85 -0.24
N PRO A 82 -5.21 1.98 0.29
CA PRO A 82 -5.80 2.00 1.62
C PRO A 82 -7.06 1.12 1.59
N GLY A 83 -7.07 0.02 2.34
CA GLY A 83 -8.23 -0.88 2.40
C GLY A 83 -9.48 -0.13 2.86
N GLU A 84 -10.64 -0.53 2.31
CA GLU A 84 -11.93 -0.06 2.80
C GLU A 84 -12.17 -0.52 4.23
N ARG A 85 -12.90 0.32 4.96
CA ARG A 85 -13.28 0.09 6.35
C ARG A 85 -14.34 -0.98 6.46
#